data_AF-A0ABD1ZPX1-F1
#
_entry.id   AF-A0ABD1ZPX1-F1
#
_cell.length_a   1.000
_cell.length_b   1.000
_cell.length_c   1.000
_cell.angle_alpha   90.00
_cell.angle_beta   90.00
_cell.angle_gamma   90.00
#
_symmetry.space_group_name_H-M   'P 1'
#
loop_
_entity.id
_entity.type
_entity.pdbx_description
1 polymer ?
#
loop_
_entity_poly.entity_id
_entity_poly.type
_entity_poly.pdbx_seq_one_letter_code
_entity_poly.pdbx_strand_id
1 'polypeptide(L)'
;MHDQSNLLAKLKQEAAELQTKIDEKRVELVSIQELETHVNLKSRELVTLQANIDRLHENAVAGISLFRPMPIPPNIPRQKTLILDLNGVLCKIERSATAFRQAKDLGWPVLGSRITWVVLRSGLREFLEQVLELFCVIIWTSRTERNTELVLEALESAGCLPPGVKSG
;
A
#
# COMPACT_ATOMS: atom_id res chain seq x y z
N MET A 1 -18.77 -26.11 82.56
CA MET A 1 -18.65 -27.04 81.40
C MET A 1 -19.47 -26.62 80.17
N HIS A 2 -20.56 -25.85 80.29
CA HIS A 2 -21.36 -25.42 79.12
C HIS A 2 -20.68 -24.38 78.20
N ASP A 3 -19.90 -23.44 78.73
CA ASP A 3 -19.27 -22.38 77.91
C ASP A 3 -18.17 -22.86 76.96
N GLN A 4 -17.42 -23.90 77.35
CA GLN A 4 -16.35 -24.44 76.49
C GLN A 4 -16.90 -25.15 75.24
N SER A 5 -18.09 -25.74 75.34
CA SER A 5 -18.75 -26.41 74.21
C SER A 5 -19.20 -25.40 73.14
N ASN A 6 -19.76 -24.26 73.59
CA ASN A 6 -20.20 -23.19 72.68
C ASN A 6 -19.03 -22.50 71.98
N LEU A 7 -17.90 -22.31 72.68
CA LEU A 7 -16.70 -21.75 72.08
C LEU A 7 -16.11 -22.69 71.02
N LEU A 8 -16.06 -23.99 71.31
CA LEU A 8 -15.55 -24.99 70.36
C LEU A 8 -16.43 -25.09 69.10
N ALA A 9 -17.76 -24.98 69.24
CA ALA A 9 -18.67 -24.96 68.11
C ALA A 9 -18.46 -23.74 67.21
N LYS A 10 -18.29 -22.54 67.80
CA LYS A 10 -17.99 -21.31 67.05
C LYS A 10 -16.66 -21.40 66.31
N LEU A 11 -15.60 -21.89 66.96
CA LEU A 11 -14.29 -22.06 66.32
C LEU A 11 -14.33 -23.06 65.16
N LYS A 12 -15.10 -24.14 65.27
CA LYS A 12 -15.28 -25.10 64.17
C LYS A 12 -16.03 -24.49 62.99
N GLN A 13 -17.05 -23.67 63.27
CA GLN A 13 -17.79 -22.96 62.22
C GLN A 13 -16.89 -21.95 61.51
N GLU A 14 -16.16 -21.12 62.25
CA GLU A 14 -15.24 -20.13 61.69
C GLU A 14 -14.12 -20.80 60.87
N ALA A 15 -13.58 -21.93 61.35
CA ALA A 15 -12.60 -22.71 60.60
C ALA A 15 -13.17 -23.27 59.29
N ALA A 16 -14.43 -23.73 59.28
CA ALA A 16 -15.09 -24.20 58.06
C ALA A 16 -15.33 -23.06 57.06
N GLU A 17 -15.77 -21.90 57.52
CA GLU A 17 -15.97 -20.71 56.68
C GLU A 17 -14.65 -20.20 56.07
N LEU A 18 -13.56 -20.20 56.86
CA LEU A 18 -12.23 -19.87 56.36
C LEU A 18 -11.72 -20.88 55.34
N GLN A 19 -11.99 -22.18 55.56
CA GLN A 19 -11.61 -23.23 54.62
C GLN A 19 -12.32 -23.05 53.27
N THR A 20 -13.62 -22.75 53.27
CA THR A 20 -14.36 -22.45 52.03
C THR A 20 -13.77 -21.25 51.30
N LYS A 21 -13.44 -20.16 52.00
CA LYS A 21 -12.79 -18.99 51.38
C LYS A 21 -11.41 -19.32 50.80
N ILE A 22 -10.64 -20.18 51.46
CA ILE A 22 -9.34 -20.64 50.95
C ILE A 22 -9.53 -21.42 49.64
N ASP A 23 -10.52 -22.30 49.58
CA ASP A 23 -10.79 -23.10 48.39
C ASP A 23 -11.31 -22.24 47.22
N GLU A 24 -12.16 -21.25 47.49
CA GLU A 24 -12.56 -20.24 46.49
C GLU A 24 -11.36 -19.46 45.94
N LYS A 25 -10.47 -18.99 46.83
CA LYS A 25 -9.26 -18.27 46.42
C LYS A 25 -8.28 -19.14 45.64
N ARG A 26 -8.22 -20.45 45.91
CA ARG A 26 -7.41 -21.38 45.10
C ARG A 26 -7.94 -21.50 43.67
N VAL A 27 -9.25 -21.54 43.48
CA VAL A 27 -9.87 -21.57 42.15
C VAL A 27 -9.57 -20.29 41.37
N GLU A 28 -9.72 -19.12 42.00
CA GLU A 28 -9.36 -17.84 41.38
C GLU A 28 -7.88 -17.81 40.95
N LEU A 29 -6.98 -18.33 41.78
CA LEU A 29 -5.54 -18.32 41.54
C LEU A 29 -5.15 -19.21 40.34
N VAL A 30 -5.80 -20.35 40.16
CA VAL A 30 -5.62 -21.20 38.96
C VAL A 30 -6.06 -20.46 37.70
N SER A 31 -7.21 -19.77 37.74
CA SER A 31 -7.69 -18.99 36.58
C SER A 31 -6.75 -17.85 36.19
N ILE A 32 -6.14 -17.18 37.19
CA ILE A 32 -5.13 -16.14 36.93
C ILE A 32 -3.88 -16.73 36.26
N GLN A 33 -3.40 -17.89 36.74
CA GLN A 33 -2.25 -18.56 36.13
C GLN A 33 -2.51 -18.96 34.67
N GLU A 34 -3.71 -19.44 34.36
CA GLU A 34 -4.11 -19.73 32.97
C GLU A 34 -4.09 -18.47 32.11
N LEU A 35 -4.61 -17.34 32.61
CA LEU A 35 -4.56 -16.06 31.90
C LEU A 35 -3.12 -15.58 31.67
N GLU A 36 -2.24 -15.71 32.66
CA GLU A 36 -0.82 -15.37 32.52
C GLU A 36 -0.13 -16.20 31.43
N THR A 37 -0.42 -17.51 31.36
CA THR A 37 0.13 -18.36 30.28
C THR A 37 -0.38 -17.92 28.91
N HIS A 38 -1.66 -17.54 28.81
CA HIS A 38 -2.24 -17.05 27.56
C HIS A 38 -1.62 -15.72 27.10
N VAL A 39 -1.45 -14.77 28.03
CA VAL A 39 -0.80 -13.47 27.76
C VAL A 39 0.65 -13.67 27.32
N ASN A 40 1.39 -14.57 27.97
CA ASN A 40 2.77 -14.89 27.60
C ASN A 40 2.86 -15.50 26.19
N LEU A 41 1.93 -16.39 25.83
CA LEU A 41 1.88 -16.96 24.48
C LEU A 41 1.60 -15.88 23.43
N LYS A 42 0.59 -15.03 23.66
CA LYS A 42 0.23 -13.92 22.75
C LYS A 42 1.37 -12.91 22.60
N SER A 43 2.11 -12.63 23.67
CA SER A 43 3.27 -11.74 23.62
C SER A 43 4.37 -12.29 22.71
N ARG A 44 4.62 -13.61 22.72
CA ARG A 44 5.58 -14.25 21.80
C ARG A 44 5.14 -14.21 20.34
N GLU A 45 3.84 -14.42 20.10
CA GLU A 45 3.25 -14.29 18.76
C GLU A 45 3.44 -12.86 18.21
N LEU A 46 3.18 -11.83 19.03
CA LEU A 46 3.37 -10.43 18.64
C LEU A 46 4.83 -10.11 18.28
N VAL A 47 5.80 -10.59 19.06
CA VAL A 47 7.23 -10.43 18.73
C VAL A 47 7.58 -11.05 17.38
N THR A 48 7.02 -12.23 17.09
CA THR A 48 7.23 -12.92 15.81
C THR A 48 6.62 -12.15 14.64
N LEU A 49 5.40 -11.64 14.81
CA LEU A 49 4.74 -10.81 13.82
C LEU A 49 5.50 -9.51 13.56
N GLN A 50 6.01 -8.86 14.60
CA GLN A 50 6.81 -7.65 14.45
C GLN A 50 8.09 -7.92 13.64
N ALA A 51 8.82 -9.00 13.95
CA ALA A 51 10.00 -9.39 13.18
C ALA A 51 9.68 -9.67 11.70
N ASN A 52 8.51 -10.23 11.40
CA ASN A 52 8.07 -10.44 10.01
C ASN A 52 7.73 -9.13 9.30
N ILE A 53 7.09 -8.17 9.99
CA ILE A 53 6.83 -6.83 9.47
C ILE A 53 8.13 -6.12 9.14
N ASP A 54 9.12 -6.18 10.04
CA ASP A 54 10.42 -5.55 9.84
C ASP A 54 11.14 -6.13 8.61
N ARG A 55 11.14 -7.46 8.45
CA ARG A 55 11.68 -8.13 7.25
C ARG A 55 10.96 -7.74 5.97
N LEU A 56 9.63 -7.62 6.00
CA LEU A 56 8.85 -7.18 4.84
C LEU A 56 9.16 -5.73 4.48
N HIS A 57 9.36 -4.86 5.47
CA HIS A 57 9.81 -3.50 5.26
C HIS A 57 11.21 -3.45 4.62
N GLU A 58 12.17 -4.21 5.13
CA GLU A 58 13.52 -4.28 4.56
C GLU A 58 13.48 -4.75 3.10
N ASN A 59 12.70 -5.79 2.81
CA ASN A 59 12.52 -6.29 1.44
C ASN A 59 11.82 -5.29 0.53
N ALA A 60 10.80 -4.57 1.04
CA ALA A 60 10.12 -3.53 0.29
C ALA A 60 11.06 -2.36 -0.01
N VAL A 61 11.84 -1.89 0.97
CA VAL A 61 12.81 -0.81 0.79
C VAL A 61 13.94 -1.21 -0.16
N ALA A 62 14.43 -2.45 -0.08
CA ALA A 62 15.40 -2.99 -1.02
C ALA A 62 14.83 -3.08 -2.45
N GLY A 63 13.54 -3.40 -2.61
CA GLY A 63 12.83 -3.41 -3.89
C GLY A 63 12.46 -2.01 -4.44
N ILE A 64 12.29 -1.01 -3.58
CA ILE A 64 11.96 0.38 -3.94
C ILE A 64 13.22 1.19 -4.34
N SER A 65 14.43 0.66 -4.11
CA SER A 65 15.71 1.29 -4.51
C SER A 65 16.00 1.25 -6.03
N LEU A 66 14.98 1.34 -6.88
CA LEU A 66 15.14 1.55 -8.33
C LEU A 66 15.00 3.03 -8.74
N PHE A 67 14.43 3.88 -7.89
CA PHE A 67 14.44 5.34 -8.10
C PHE A 67 15.52 5.99 -7.23
N ARG A 68 16.80 5.65 -7.46
CA ARG A 68 17.85 6.60 -7.10
C ARG A 68 17.85 7.67 -8.20
N PRO A 69 17.43 8.92 -7.93
CA PRO A 69 17.64 9.98 -8.91
C PRO A 69 19.14 10.03 -9.19
N MET A 70 19.53 9.84 -10.46
CA MET A 70 20.92 10.01 -10.84
C MET A 70 21.39 11.39 -10.38
N PRO A 71 22.60 11.51 -9.83
CA PRO A 71 23.16 12.81 -9.48
C PRO A 71 23.15 13.67 -10.74
N ILE A 72 22.34 14.74 -10.70
CA ILE A 72 22.20 15.69 -11.79
C ILE A 72 23.57 16.36 -11.98
N PRO A 73 24.20 16.27 -13.18
CA PRO A 73 25.45 16.96 -13.46
C PRO A 73 25.35 18.45 -13.11
N PRO A 74 26.42 19.07 -12.59
CA PRO A 74 26.38 20.41 -11.97
C PRO A 74 25.98 21.55 -12.91
N ASN A 75 25.87 21.30 -14.21
CA ASN A 75 25.50 22.29 -15.24
C ASN A 75 24.14 22.02 -15.91
N ILE A 76 23.33 21.09 -15.42
CA ILE A 76 21.94 20.99 -15.89
C ILE A 76 21.11 22.06 -15.18
N PRO A 77 20.39 22.94 -15.90
CA PRO A 77 19.46 23.87 -15.27
C PRO A 77 18.55 23.12 -14.31
N ARG A 78 18.34 23.64 -13.10
CA ARG A 78 17.38 23.07 -12.12
C ARG A 78 15.95 23.26 -12.64
N GLN A 79 15.60 22.56 -13.72
CA GLN A 79 14.24 22.47 -14.21
C GLN A 79 13.41 21.80 -13.13
N LYS A 80 12.25 22.38 -12.81
CA LYS A 80 11.29 21.76 -11.89
C LYS A 80 10.82 20.44 -12.51
N THR A 81 10.51 19.45 -11.69
CA THR A 81 9.91 18.21 -12.17
C THR A 81 8.40 18.41 -12.36
N LEU A 82 7.88 18.08 -13.54
CA LEU A 82 6.46 18.04 -13.82
C LEU A 82 6.02 16.59 -13.99
N ILE A 83 5.09 16.15 -13.15
CA ILE A 83 4.52 14.80 -13.22
C ILE A 83 3.21 14.88 -14.01
N LEU A 84 3.10 14.11 -15.09
CA LEU A 84 1.93 14.06 -15.96
C LEU A 84 1.30 12.67 -15.94
N ASP A 85 -0.03 12.61 -15.81
CA ASP A 85 -0.76 11.37 -16.06
C ASP A 85 -0.95 11.12 -17.56
N LEU A 86 -1.07 9.87 -17.97
CA LEU A 86 -1.49 9.53 -19.34
C LEU A 86 -2.95 9.93 -19.55
N ASN A 87 -3.85 9.45 -18.69
CA ASN A 87 -5.27 9.54 -18.93
C ASN A 87 -5.85 10.88 -18.44
N GLY A 88 -6.47 11.64 -19.34
CA GLY A 88 -7.04 12.96 -19.06
C GLY A 88 -6.08 14.12 -19.25
N VAL A 89 -4.77 13.86 -19.39
CA VAL A 89 -3.77 14.89 -19.73
C VAL A 89 -3.23 14.67 -21.13
N LEU A 90 -2.49 13.57 -21.34
CA LEU A 90 -1.83 13.27 -22.62
C LEU A 90 -2.82 12.66 -23.62
N CYS A 91 -3.68 11.77 -23.16
CA CYS A 91 -4.69 11.15 -23.99
C CYS A 91 -5.99 10.92 -23.21
N LYS A 92 -7.07 10.66 -23.93
CA LYS A 92 -8.33 10.20 -23.35
C LYS A 92 -8.51 8.73 -23.68
N ILE A 93 -8.59 7.89 -22.65
CA ILE A 93 -8.83 6.46 -22.82
C ILE A 93 -10.32 6.19 -22.60
N GLU A 94 -11.04 5.81 -23.66
CA GLU A 94 -12.49 5.62 -23.59
C GLU A 94 -12.99 4.41 -24.41
N ARG A 95 -14.24 4.01 -24.15
CA ARG A 95 -14.88 2.82 -24.74
C ARG A 95 -15.98 3.15 -25.76
N SER A 96 -16.02 4.38 -26.24
CA SER A 96 -17.10 4.82 -27.12
C SER A 96 -16.94 4.26 -28.54
N ALA A 97 -18.05 4.02 -29.25
CA ALA A 97 -18.03 3.65 -30.67
C ALA A 97 -17.47 4.78 -31.56
N THR A 98 -17.46 6.02 -31.06
CA THR A 98 -16.87 7.18 -31.71
C THR A 98 -15.34 7.13 -31.60
N ALA A 99 -14.81 6.84 -30.40
CA ALA A 99 -13.39 6.62 -30.20
C ALA A 99 -12.87 5.40 -30.94
N PHE A 100 -13.69 4.36 -31.12
CA PHE A 100 -13.33 3.25 -31.99
C PHE A 100 -13.02 3.72 -33.40
N ARG A 101 -13.91 4.53 -34.00
CA ARG A 101 -13.72 5.01 -35.37
C ARG A 101 -12.46 5.87 -35.47
N GLN A 102 -12.28 6.82 -34.56
CA GLN A 102 -11.09 7.67 -34.53
C GLN A 102 -9.79 6.87 -34.33
N ALA A 103 -9.77 5.91 -33.41
CA ALA A 103 -8.60 5.08 -33.14
C ALA A 103 -8.31 4.10 -34.28
N LYS A 104 -9.34 3.55 -34.91
CA LYS A 104 -9.21 2.63 -36.06
C LYS A 104 -8.59 3.34 -37.26
N ASP A 105 -9.06 4.55 -37.58
CA ASP A 105 -8.57 5.32 -38.72
C ASP A 105 -7.10 5.72 -38.55
N LEU A 106 -6.64 5.82 -37.30
CA LEU A 106 -5.26 6.18 -36.97
C LEU A 106 -4.37 4.94 -36.70
N GLY A 107 -4.92 3.71 -36.65
CA GLY A 107 -4.16 2.48 -36.39
C GLY A 107 -3.74 2.25 -34.92
N TRP A 108 -4.53 2.70 -33.96
CA TRP A 108 -4.12 2.78 -32.55
C TRP A 108 -4.30 1.46 -31.78
N PRO A 109 -3.44 1.21 -30.77
CA PRO A 109 -3.46 -0.04 -30.03
C PRO A 109 -4.72 -0.18 -29.18
N VAL A 110 -5.25 -1.40 -29.14
CA VAL A 110 -6.30 -1.79 -28.22
C VAL A 110 -5.67 -2.07 -26.85
N LEU A 111 -6.08 -1.33 -25.83
CA LEU A 111 -5.55 -1.51 -24.48
C LEU A 111 -6.32 -2.59 -23.70
N GLY A 112 -5.60 -3.63 -23.26
CA GLY A 112 -6.12 -4.71 -22.42
C GLY A 112 -7.10 -5.67 -23.11
N SER A 113 -7.82 -6.47 -22.32
CA SER A 113 -8.81 -7.46 -22.79
C SER A 113 -10.17 -6.86 -23.13
N ARG A 114 -10.39 -5.59 -22.77
CA ARG A 114 -11.61 -4.84 -23.08
C ARG A 114 -11.24 -3.82 -24.16
N ILE A 115 -12.10 -3.70 -25.16
CA ILE A 115 -11.91 -2.78 -26.27
C ILE A 115 -11.90 -1.32 -25.75
N THR A 116 -10.72 -0.82 -25.40
CA THR A 116 -10.49 0.54 -24.91
C THR A 116 -9.62 1.26 -25.91
N TRP A 117 -10.06 2.44 -26.33
CA TRP A 117 -9.45 3.26 -27.37
C TRP A 117 -8.78 4.47 -26.77
N VAL A 118 -7.71 4.90 -27.42
CA VAL A 118 -6.94 6.06 -27.00
C VAL A 118 -7.20 7.17 -28.01
N VAL A 119 -7.68 8.31 -27.50
CA VAL A 119 -7.96 9.51 -28.28
C VAL A 119 -6.97 10.59 -27.87
N LEU A 120 -6.27 11.16 -28.85
CA LEU A 120 -5.32 12.23 -28.62
C LEU A 120 -5.98 13.52 -28.18
N ARG A 121 -5.24 14.27 -27.35
CA ARG A 121 -5.55 15.67 -27.12
C ARG A 121 -4.98 16.52 -28.26
N SER A 122 -5.79 17.42 -28.79
CA SER A 122 -5.32 18.38 -29.79
C SER A 122 -4.26 19.31 -29.19
N GLY A 123 -3.21 19.61 -29.96
CA GLY A 123 -2.11 20.48 -29.51
C GLY A 123 -1.15 19.82 -28.53
N LEU A 124 -1.20 18.49 -28.39
CA LEU A 124 -0.38 17.75 -27.42
C LEU A 124 1.11 17.94 -27.65
N ARG A 125 1.54 17.95 -28.92
CA ARG A 125 2.95 18.07 -29.28
C ARG A 125 3.49 19.42 -28.87
N GLU A 126 2.81 20.49 -29.27
CA GLU A 126 3.18 21.87 -28.98
C GLU A 126 3.21 22.13 -27.47
N PHE A 127 2.25 21.54 -26.75
CA PHE A 127 2.24 21.56 -25.29
C PHE A 127 3.49 20.89 -24.70
N LEU A 128 3.82 19.67 -25.14
CA LEU A 128 4.98 18.93 -24.62
C LEU A 128 6.31 19.61 -24.97
N GLU A 129 6.44 20.17 -26.17
CA GLU A 129 7.61 20.95 -26.59
C GLU A 129 7.85 22.14 -25.64
N GLN A 130 6.82 22.95 -25.36
CA GLN A 130 6.92 24.09 -24.44
C GLN A 130 7.21 23.65 -22.99
N VAL A 131 6.62 22.54 -22.56
CA VAL A 131 6.81 22.05 -21.19
C VAL A 131 8.23 21.52 -20.99
N LEU A 132 8.80 20.80 -21.96
CA LEU A 132 10.14 20.22 -21.86
C LEU A 132 11.25 21.27 -21.86
N GLU A 133 11.01 22.46 -22.41
CA GLU A 133 11.94 23.59 -22.29
C GLU A 133 12.09 24.07 -20.83
N LEU A 134 11.05 23.88 -20.01
CA LEU A 134 10.95 24.44 -18.66
C LEU A 134 11.04 23.39 -17.56
N PHE A 135 10.65 22.15 -17.84
CA PHE A 135 10.45 21.10 -16.86
C PHE A 135 11.09 19.78 -17.26
N CYS A 136 11.60 19.06 -16.26
CA CYS A 136 11.86 17.63 -16.39
C CYS A 136 10.50 16.90 -16.27
N VAL A 137 10.01 16.34 -17.37
CA VAL A 137 8.70 15.67 -17.40
C VAL A 137 8.86 14.20 -17.02
N ILE A 138 8.04 13.75 -16.07
CA ILE A 138 7.88 12.34 -15.71
C ILE A 138 6.43 11.93 -15.98
N ILE A 139 6.24 10.82 -16.68
CA ILE A 139 4.91 10.25 -16.88
C ILE A 139 4.61 9.30 -15.72
N TRP A 140 3.58 9.59 -14.94
CA TRP A 140 3.12 8.76 -13.83
C TRP A 140 1.64 8.47 -14.01
N THR A 141 1.29 7.20 -14.16
CA THR A 141 -0.09 6.80 -14.44
C THR A 141 -0.51 5.62 -13.60
N SER A 142 -1.82 5.49 -13.36
CA SER A 142 -2.42 4.34 -12.68
C SER A 142 -2.59 3.12 -13.60
N ARG A 143 -2.09 3.18 -14.83
CA ARG A 143 -2.17 2.08 -15.81
C ARG A 143 -1.04 1.08 -15.59
N THR A 144 -1.28 -0.16 -16.03
CA THR A 144 -0.25 -1.20 -16.06
C THR A 144 0.88 -0.79 -17.01
N GLU A 145 2.12 -1.14 -16.70
CA GLU A 145 3.32 -0.90 -17.52
C GLU A 145 3.10 -1.20 -19.01
N ARG A 146 2.63 -2.41 -19.35
CA ARG A 146 2.31 -2.79 -20.74
C ARG A 146 1.33 -1.83 -21.44
N ASN A 147 0.31 -1.34 -20.73
CA ASN A 147 -0.64 -0.41 -21.34
C ASN A 147 -0.03 0.99 -21.50
N THR A 148 0.85 1.38 -20.57
CA THR A 148 1.62 2.61 -20.66
C THR A 148 2.53 2.59 -21.87
N GLU A 149 3.31 1.52 -22.07
CA GLU A 149 4.18 1.34 -23.23
C GLU A 149 3.41 1.44 -24.55
N LEU A 150 2.30 0.71 -24.69
CA LEU A 150 1.46 0.76 -25.90
C LEU A 150 0.94 2.17 -26.20
N VAL A 151 0.54 2.92 -25.17
CA VAL A 151 0.09 4.32 -25.37
C VAL A 151 1.27 5.17 -25.82
N LEU A 152 2.44 5.05 -25.20
CA LEU A 152 3.62 5.84 -25.53
C LEU A 152 4.11 5.55 -26.96
N GLU A 153 4.17 4.28 -27.36
CA GLU A 153 4.49 3.89 -28.74
C GLU A 153 3.51 4.49 -29.75
N ALA A 154 2.21 4.54 -29.42
CA ALA A 154 1.21 5.17 -30.27
C ALA A 154 1.40 6.69 -30.36
N LEU A 155 1.71 7.35 -29.24
CA LEU A 155 2.01 8.79 -29.22
C LEU A 155 3.28 9.11 -30.03
N GLU A 156 4.31 8.27 -29.94
CA GLU A 156 5.55 8.40 -30.69
C GLU A 156 5.31 8.18 -32.19
N SER A 157 4.62 7.12 -32.56
CA SER A 157 4.26 6.80 -33.95
C SER A 157 3.39 7.89 -34.60
N ALA A 158 2.54 8.55 -33.81
CA ALA A 158 1.74 9.68 -34.24
C ALA A 158 2.52 11.02 -34.28
N GLY A 159 3.82 11.01 -33.96
CA GLY A 159 4.66 12.21 -33.94
C GLY A 159 4.27 13.22 -32.86
N CYS A 160 3.61 12.77 -31.81
CA CYS A 160 3.12 13.60 -30.70
C CYS A 160 4.11 13.70 -29.55
N LEU A 161 5.02 12.74 -29.40
CA LEU A 161 6.10 12.83 -28.43
C LEU A 161 7.31 13.53 -29.06
N PRO A 162 7.77 14.66 -28.49
CA PRO A 162 9.02 15.27 -28.91
C PRO A 162 10.22 14.38 -28.50
N PRO A 163 11.38 14.52 -29.17
CA PRO A 163 12.58 13.76 -28.85
C PRO A 163 12.99 13.98 -27.38
N GLY A 164 13.20 12.88 -26.64
CA GLY A 164 13.72 12.94 -25.26
C GLY A 164 12.71 12.61 -24.16
N VAL A 165 11.42 12.41 -24.47
CA VAL A 165 10.47 11.80 -23.52
C VAL A 165 10.80 10.32 -23.39
N LYS A 166 11.17 9.88 -22.17
CA LYS A 166 11.43 8.47 -21.86
C LYS A 166 10.30 7.94 -20.97
N SER A 167 9.85 6.70 -21.22
CA SER A 167 9.12 5.93 -20.20
C SER A 167 10.05 5.65 -19.02
N GLY A 168 9.54 5.84 -17.82
CA GLY A 168 10.23 5.52 -16.55
C GLY A 168 9.46 4.48 -15.76
#